data_AF-A0A6P0NMN4-F1
#
_entry.id   AF-A0A6P0NMN4-F1
#
_cell.length_a   1.000
_cell.length_b   1.000
_cell.length_c   1.000
_cell.angle_alpha   90.00
_cell.angle_beta   90.00
_cell.angle_gamma   90.00
#
_symmetry.space_group_name_H-M   'P 1'
#
loop_
_entity.id
_entity.type
_entity.pdbx_description
1 polymer ?
#
loop_
_entity_poly.entity_id
_entity_poly.type
_entity_poly.pdbx_seq_one_letter_code
_entity_poly.pdbx_strand_id
1 'polypeptide(L)'
;MKDLRVILKSEWVKTIDLITKEIAPTRNLYPESVLNTNSLIIEEYIDGEEFAVDAYYNSIGKPVILGIFKHIFSSDNSVSQRVYCLCKEIIESNLEELTNFLEKIGNLAKIKNFPVHIELRRNSNGILLPIEVNPIQFGGWCTTADLSFLAYGFN
;
A
#
# COMPACT_ATOMS: atom_id res chain seq x y z
N MET A 1 -7.98 -8.43 -8.65
CA MET A 1 -9.06 -7.43 -8.55
C MET A 1 -9.08 -6.68 -9.87
N LYS A 2 -10.26 -6.47 -10.49
CA LYS A 2 -10.35 -5.65 -11.71
C LYS A 2 -10.25 -4.17 -11.36
N ASP A 3 -9.91 -3.37 -12.35
CA ASP A 3 -9.85 -1.92 -12.22
C ASP A 3 -11.26 -1.35 -11.96
N LEU A 4 -11.50 -0.88 -10.72
CA LEU A 4 -12.78 -0.33 -10.27
C LEU A 4 -12.84 1.21 -10.34
N ARG A 5 -11.87 1.83 -11.01
CA ARG A 5 -11.83 3.29 -11.20
C ARG A 5 -13.04 3.74 -12.04
N VAL A 6 -13.78 4.71 -11.51
CA VAL A 6 -14.94 5.32 -12.18
C VAL A 6 -14.55 6.71 -12.64
N ILE A 7 -14.65 6.98 -13.95
CA ILE A 7 -14.31 8.26 -14.56
C ILE A 7 -15.60 9.00 -14.95
N LEU A 8 -16.56 8.27 -15.50
CA LEU A 8 -17.84 8.82 -15.96
C LEU A 8 -18.99 8.33 -15.08
N LYS A 9 -19.97 9.21 -14.85
CA LYS A 9 -21.20 8.87 -14.11
C LYS A 9 -21.93 7.65 -14.71
N SER A 10 -21.86 7.46 -16.02
CA SER A 10 -22.48 6.32 -16.72
C SER A 10 -21.83 4.97 -16.37
N GLU A 11 -20.60 4.95 -15.87
CA GLU A 11 -19.89 3.73 -15.49
C GLU A 11 -20.35 3.24 -14.11
N TRP A 12 -20.92 4.11 -13.28
CA TRP A 12 -21.22 3.82 -11.88
C TRP A 12 -22.09 2.56 -11.69
N VAL A 13 -23.20 2.45 -12.43
CA VAL A 13 -24.11 1.31 -12.33
C VAL A 13 -23.39 0.00 -12.66
N LYS A 14 -22.59 0.01 -13.74
CA LYS A 14 -21.79 -1.14 -14.16
C LYS A 14 -20.72 -1.49 -13.12
N THR A 15 -20.08 -0.50 -12.49
CA THR A 15 -19.08 -0.72 -11.45
C THR A 15 -19.69 -1.36 -10.20
N ILE A 16 -20.90 -0.95 -9.80
CA ILE A 16 -21.64 -1.62 -8.71
C ILE A 16 -21.93 -3.09 -9.03
N ASP A 17 -22.35 -3.40 -10.25
CA ASP A 17 -22.57 -4.78 -10.69
C ASP A 17 -21.27 -5.61 -10.64
N LEU A 18 -20.15 -5.02 -11.06
CA LEU A 18 -18.83 -5.64 -11.01
C LEU A 18 -18.39 -5.94 -9.57
N ILE A 19 -18.50 -4.95 -8.67
CA ILE A 19 -18.17 -5.09 -7.25
C ILE A 19 -19.00 -6.22 -6.63
N THR A 20 -20.31 -6.22 -6.86
CA THR A 20 -21.22 -7.23 -6.31
C THR A 20 -20.84 -8.63 -6.79
N LYS A 21 -20.48 -8.76 -8.07
CA LYS A 21 -20.03 -10.02 -8.67
C LYS A 21 -18.68 -10.50 -8.13
N GLU A 22 -17.76 -9.60 -7.78
CA GLU A 22 -16.44 -9.94 -7.22
C GLU A 22 -16.49 -10.27 -5.72
N ILE A 23 -17.35 -9.59 -4.95
CA ILE A 23 -17.48 -9.84 -3.51
C ILE A 23 -18.05 -11.24 -3.23
N ALA A 24 -19.06 -11.66 -4.02
CA ALA A 24 -19.77 -12.92 -3.78
C ALA A 24 -18.86 -14.17 -3.63
N PRO A 25 -17.90 -14.45 -4.55
CA PRO A 25 -16.97 -15.57 -4.36
C PRO A 25 -15.94 -15.32 -3.25
N THR A 26 -15.57 -14.07 -2.99
CA THR A 26 -14.50 -13.72 -2.05
C THR A 26 -14.91 -13.89 -0.58
N ARG A 27 -16.22 -13.78 -0.28
CA ARG A 27 -16.80 -13.96 1.07
C ARG A 27 -16.42 -15.26 1.76
N ASN A 28 -16.21 -16.33 0.99
CA ASN A 28 -15.92 -17.65 1.54
C ASN A 28 -14.42 -17.99 1.53
N LEU A 29 -13.56 -17.09 1.03
CA LEU A 29 -12.11 -17.31 1.01
C LEU A 29 -11.45 -17.03 2.35
N TYR A 30 -11.99 -16.07 3.11
CA TYR A 30 -11.43 -15.62 4.39
C TYR A 30 -12.53 -15.51 5.46
N PRO A 31 -12.19 -15.73 6.75
CA PRO A 31 -13.09 -15.40 7.85
C PRO A 31 -13.45 -13.90 7.86
N GLU A 32 -14.61 -13.54 8.42
CA GLU A 32 -15.04 -12.13 8.53
C GLU A 32 -14.05 -11.26 9.32
N SER A 33 -13.33 -11.86 10.28
CA SER A 33 -12.27 -11.20 11.04
C SER A 33 -11.05 -10.81 10.19
N VAL A 34 -10.92 -11.38 9.00
CA VAL A 34 -9.83 -11.09 8.05
C VAL A 34 -10.34 -10.21 6.91
N LEU A 35 -11.52 -10.49 6.37
CA LEU A 35 -12.12 -9.69 5.30
C LEU A 35 -13.62 -9.48 5.53
N ASN A 36 -14.00 -8.25 5.87
CA ASN A 36 -15.40 -7.84 5.95
C ASN A 36 -15.85 -7.24 4.61
N THR A 37 -16.87 -7.84 3.99
CA THR A 37 -17.40 -7.40 2.68
C THR A 37 -18.75 -6.67 2.78
N ASN A 38 -19.13 -6.24 3.99
CA ASN A 38 -20.39 -5.53 4.24
C ASN A 38 -20.27 -4.01 4.04
N SER A 39 -19.05 -3.50 3.94
CA SER A 39 -18.79 -2.06 3.76
C SER A 39 -17.65 -1.86 2.79
N LEU A 40 -17.72 -0.75 2.06
CA LEU A 40 -16.75 -0.36 1.05
C LEU A 40 -16.40 1.11 1.27
N ILE A 41 -15.14 1.45 1.01
CA ILE A 41 -14.67 2.83 0.96
C ILE A 41 -14.70 3.26 -0.50
N ILE A 42 -15.24 4.45 -0.75
CA ILE A 42 -15.17 5.13 -2.05
C ILE A 42 -14.40 6.41 -1.81
N GLU A 43 -13.33 6.60 -2.57
CA GLU A 43 -12.40 7.69 -2.40
C GLU A 43 -12.00 8.31 -3.74
N GLU A 44 -11.35 9.46 -3.66
CA GLU A 44 -10.78 10.13 -4.82
C GLU A 44 -9.63 9.29 -5.39
N TYR A 45 -9.54 9.23 -6.72
CA TYR A 45 -8.40 8.62 -7.37
C TYR A 45 -7.14 9.46 -7.16
N ILE A 46 -6.13 8.88 -6.52
CA ILE A 46 -4.81 9.48 -6.39
C ILE A 46 -3.96 9.08 -7.60
N ASP A 47 -3.50 10.05 -8.38
CA ASP A 47 -2.60 9.83 -9.51
C ASP A 47 -1.12 9.74 -9.05
N GLY A 48 -0.21 9.47 -9.98
CA GLY A 48 1.23 9.54 -9.72
C GLY A 48 1.88 8.22 -9.26
N GLU A 49 3.02 8.34 -8.61
CA GLU A 49 3.92 7.21 -8.32
C GLU A 49 3.54 6.50 -7.02
N GLU A 50 3.38 5.18 -7.07
CA GLU A 50 3.08 4.36 -5.90
C GLU A 50 4.32 3.66 -5.35
N PHE A 51 4.40 3.63 -4.02
CA PHE A 51 5.45 3.01 -3.25
C PHE A 51 4.85 2.06 -2.22
N ALA A 52 5.41 0.85 -2.15
CA ALA A 52 5.29 -0.02 -0.99
C ALA A 52 6.50 0.19 -0.08
N VAL A 53 6.26 0.27 1.22
CA VAL A 53 7.30 0.50 2.23
C VAL A 53 7.11 -0.47 3.38
N ASP A 54 8.15 -1.27 3.64
CA ASP A 54 8.22 -2.08 4.84
C ASP A 54 9.01 -1.30 5.90
N ALA A 55 8.46 -1.22 7.11
CA ALA A 55 9.10 -0.54 8.22
C ALA A 55 8.71 -1.16 9.56
N TYR A 56 9.46 -0.84 10.61
CA TYR A 56 9.01 -1.08 11.97
C TYR A 56 9.19 0.16 12.84
N TYR A 57 8.28 0.37 13.79
CA TYR A 57 8.46 1.34 14.86
C TYR A 57 9.28 0.70 15.98
N ASN A 58 10.40 1.32 16.35
CA ASN A 58 11.27 0.81 17.40
C ASN A 58 10.69 1.05 18.82
N SER A 59 11.49 0.76 19.84
CA SER A 59 11.09 0.87 21.26
C SER A 59 10.77 2.28 21.74
N ILE A 60 11.22 3.31 21.02
CA ILE A 60 10.88 4.71 21.29
C ILE A 60 9.79 5.26 20.35
N GLY A 61 9.29 4.46 19.41
CA GLY A 61 8.26 4.85 18.46
C GLY A 61 8.80 5.56 17.22
N LYS A 62 10.10 5.48 16.96
CA LYS A 62 10.70 5.98 15.72
C LYS A 62 10.61 4.92 14.62
N PRO A 63 10.16 5.27 13.41
CA PRO A 63 10.11 4.33 12.29
C PRO A 63 11.53 4.02 11.80
N VAL A 64 11.74 2.77 11.42
CA VAL A 64 12.93 2.25 10.76
C VAL A 64 12.47 1.58 9.48
N ILE A 65 12.85 2.15 8.34
CA ILE A 65 12.48 1.65 7.02
C ILE A 65 13.41 0.49 6.65
N LEU A 66 12.83 -0.63 6.22
CA LEU A 66 13.49 -1.85 5.77
C LEU A 66 13.51 -1.98 4.24
N GLY A 67 12.63 -1.27 3.53
CA GLY A 67 12.61 -1.33 2.08
C GLY A 67 11.65 -0.30 1.52
N ILE A 68 12.05 0.30 0.40
CA ILE A 68 11.22 1.20 -0.39
C ILE A 68 11.14 0.62 -1.79
N PHE A 69 9.94 0.26 -2.20
CA PHE A 69 9.66 -0.42 -3.46
C PHE A 69 8.75 0.46 -4.28
N LYS A 70 9.15 0.77 -5.52
CA LYS A 70 8.27 1.42 -6.49
C LYS A 70 7.42 0.38 -7.20
N HIS A 71 6.12 0.62 -7.32
CA HIS A 71 5.23 -0.19 -8.14
C HIS A 71 5.28 0.28 -9.60
N ILE A 72 5.38 -0.69 -10.51
CA ILE A 72 5.29 -0.44 -11.96
C ILE A 72 3.97 -1.01 -12.47
N PHE A 73 3.09 -0.12 -12.93
CA PHE A 73 1.81 -0.48 -13.52
C PHE A 73 1.89 -0.53 -15.04
N SER A 74 1.04 -1.36 -15.66
CA SER A 74 0.95 -1.44 -17.12
C SER A 74 0.24 -0.25 -17.76
N SER A 75 -0.56 0.50 -16.98
CA SER A 75 -1.28 1.71 -17.40
C SER A 75 -1.88 2.43 -16.18
N ASP A 76 -2.32 3.68 -16.37
CA ASP A 76 -2.97 4.51 -15.33
C ASP A 76 -4.32 3.97 -14.84
N ASN A 77 -4.89 2.99 -15.55
CA ASN A 77 -6.12 2.33 -15.12
C ASN A 77 -5.84 1.06 -14.33
N SER A 78 -4.64 0.48 -14.47
CA SER A 78 -4.29 -0.79 -13.84
C SER A 78 -4.00 -0.62 -12.36
N VAL A 79 -4.77 -1.28 -11.50
CA VAL A 79 -4.46 -1.44 -10.06
C VAL A 79 -3.75 -2.75 -9.76
N SER A 80 -3.45 -3.56 -10.77
CA SER A 80 -2.77 -4.84 -10.60
C SER A 80 -1.30 -4.62 -10.21
N GLN A 81 -0.98 -4.88 -8.96
CA GLN A 81 0.39 -4.93 -8.47
C GLN A 81 1.09 -6.18 -9.01
N ARG A 82 2.04 -5.99 -9.93
CA ARG A 82 2.74 -7.09 -10.62
C ARG A 82 4.25 -7.02 -10.49
N VAL A 83 4.80 -5.82 -10.38
CA VAL A 83 6.24 -5.58 -10.41
C VAL A 83 6.59 -4.59 -9.31
N TYR A 84 7.50 -5.02 -8.44
CA TYR A 84 8.11 -4.23 -7.38
C TYR A 84 9.57 -4.00 -7.76
N CYS A 85 10.02 -2.76 -7.70
CA CYS A 85 11.40 -2.41 -7.99
C CYS A 85 12.00 -1.63 -6.82
N LEU A 86 13.22 -2.01 -6.45
CA LEU A 86 14.04 -1.28 -5.49
C LEU A 86 15.42 -1.06 -6.12
N CYS A 87 16.02 0.08 -5.84
CA CYS A 87 17.41 0.36 -6.12
C CYS A 87 17.88 1.49 -5.22
N LYS A 88 19.19 1.73 -5.19
CA LYS A 88 19.79 2.82 -4.41
C LYS A 88 19.09 4.15 -4.64
N GLU A 89 18.84 4.49 -5.91
CA GLU A 89 18.23 5.77 -6.28
C GLU A 89 16.79 5.90 -5.79
N ILE A 90 15.99 4.83 -5.85
CA ILE A 90 14.63 4.81 -5.28
C ILE A 90 14.68 5.00 -3.76
N ILE A 91 15.63 4.38 -3.06
CA ILE A 91 15.73 4.54 -1.61
C ILE A 91 16.11 5.98 -1.27
N GLU A 92 17.24 6.45 -1.80
CA GLU A 92 17.83 7.73 -1.42
C GLU A 92 16.91 8.91 -1.75
N SER A 93 16.22 8.87 -2.90
CA SER A 93 15.30 9.94 -3.31
C SER A 93 14.01 10.02 -2.49
N ASN A 94 13.64 8.95 -1.77
CA ASN A 94 12.36 8.88 -1.05
C ASN A 94 12.50 8.74 0.47
N LEU A 95 13.68 8.37 0.98
CA LEU A 95 13.89 8.00 2.37
C LEU A 95 13.43 9.08 3.37
N GLU A 96 13.82 10.34 3.15
CA GLU A 96 13.49 11.43 4.08
C GLU A 96 11.98 11.69 4.15
N GLU A 97 11.32 11.86 3.01
CA GLU A 97 9.89 12.14 2.95
C GLU A 97 9.05 11.00 3.56
N LEU A 98 9.38 9.76 3.20
CA LEU A 98 8.69 8.57 3.70
C LEU A 98 8.90 8.37 5.20
N THR A 99 10.12 8.61 5.70
CA THR A 99 10.40 8.56 7.15
C THR A 99 9.57 9.61 7.89
N ASN A 100 9.54 10.84 7.39
CA ASN A 100 8.74 11.93 7.97
C ASN A 100 7.23 11.61 7.96
N PHE A 101 6.74 10.95 6.92
CA PHE A 101 5.34 10.51 6.84
C PHE A 101 5.03 9.44 7.90
N LEU A 102 5.88 8.41 8.01
CA LEU A 102 5.74 7.36 9.01
C LEU A 102 5.87 7.89 10.44
N GLU A 103 6.72 8.90 10.69
CA GLU A 103 6.81 9.56 11.99
C GLU A 103 5.49 10.23 12.39
N LYS A 104 4.80 10.89 11.45
CA LYS A 104 3.48 11.48 11.70
C LYS A 104 2.47 10.41 12.11
N ILE A 105 2.41 9.29 11.38
CA ILE A 105 1.54 8.15 11.73
C ILE A 105 1.88 7.62 13.13
N GLY A 106 3.16 7.34 13.39
CA GLY A 106 3.61 6.79 14.67
C GLY A 106 3.27 7.69 15.85
N ASN A 107 3.41 9.01 15.68
CA ASN A 107 3.06 10.00 16.71
C ASN A 107 1.55 10.10 16.96
N LEU A 108 0.74 10.09 15.89
CA LEU A 108 -0.72 10.16 15.99
C LEU A 108 -1.31 8.90 16.63
N ALA A 109 -0.83 7.73 16.21
CA ALA A 109 -1.29 6.43 16.68
C ALA A 109 -0.59 5.94 17.96
N LYS A 110 0.47 6.64 18.42
CA LYS A 110 1.28 6.33 19.61
C LYS A 110 1.87 4.91 19.57
N ILE A 111 2.37 4.50 18.40
CA ILE A 111 2.86 3.15 18.12
C ILE A 111 4.33 2.97 18.56
N LYS A 112 4.67 1.79 19.10
CA LYS A 112 6.04 1.36 19.45
C LYS A 112 6.17 -0.15 19.26
N ASN A 113 7.37 -0.63 18.95
CA ASN A 113 7.70 -2.07 18.74
C ASN A 113 6.72 -2.76 17.77
N PHE A 114 6.57 -2.21 16.57
CA PHE A 114 5.47 -2.57 15.70
C PHE A 114 5.88 -2.60 14.23
N PRO A 115 5.81 -3.76 13.54
CA PRO A 115 6.04 -3.81 12.11
C PRO A 115 4.81 -3.30 11.34
N VAL A 116 5.06 -2.69 10.20
CA VAL A 116 4.05 -2.12 9.32
C VAL A 116 4.48 -2.25 7.87
N HIS A 117 3.52 -2.58 7.02
CA HIS A 117 3.60 -2.41 5.59
C HIS A 117 2.69 -1.25 5.21
N ILE A 118 3.18 -0.30 4.42
CA ILE A 118 2.39 0.84 4.00
C ILE A 118 2.52 1.06 2.49
N GLU A 119 1.39 1.29 1.85
CA GLU A 119 1.31 1.71 0.46
C GLU A 119 0.98 3.20 0.40
N LEU A 120 1.78 3.93 -0.35
CA LEU A 120 1.73 5.39 -0.44
C LEU A 120 1.77 5.78 -1.91
N ARG A 121 1.06 6.84 -2.26
CA ARG A 121 1.14 7.41 -3.60
C ARG A 121 1.52 8.88 -3.54
N ARG A 122 2.52 9.27 -4.33
CA ARG A 122 2.89 10.66 -4.53
C ARG A 122 2.19 11.17 -5.78
N ASN A 123 1.27 12.12 -5.59
CA ASN A 123 0.48 12.68 -6.67
C ASN A 123 1.31 13.59 -7.60
N SER A 124 0.72 14.01 -8.72
CA SER A 124 1.39 14.88 -9.70
C SER A 124 1.81 16.25 -9.15
N ASN A 125 1.22 16.70 -8.03
CA ASN A 125 1.62 17.90 -7.32
C ASN A 125 2.76 17.66 -6.29
N GLY A 126 3.29 16.44 -6.22
CA GLY A 126 4.33 16.05 -5.28
C GLY A 126 3.82 15.78 -3.85
N ILE A 127 2.51 15.66 -3.64
CA ILE A 127 1.94 15.39 -2.32
C ILE A 127 1.85 13.89 -2.10
N LEU A 128 2.45 13.43 -1.01
CA LEU A 128 2.39 12.03 -0.56
C LEU A 128 1.11 11.75 0.23
N LEU A 129 0.35 10.74 -0.20
CA LEU A 129 -0.93 10.33 0.37
C LEU A 129 -0.93 8.82 0.68
N PRO A 130 -1.59 8.37 1.75
CA PRO A 130 -1.70 6.96 2.05
C PRO A 130 -2.74 6.27 1.17
N ILE A 131 -2.43 5.06 0.71
CA ILE A 131 -3.37 4.14 0.07
C ILE A 131 -3.87 3.13 1.11
N GLU A 132 -2.95 2.44 1.77
CA GLU A 132 -3.27 1.46 2.80
C GLU A 132 -2.15 1.38 3.85
N VAL A 133 -2.52 1.15 5.11
CA VAL A 133 -1.58 0.86 6.20
C VAL A 133 -1.94 -0.50 6.80
N ASN A 134 -1.05 -1.46 6.61
CA ASN A 134 -1.22 -2.84 7.05
C ASN A 134 -0.42 -3.12 8.34
N PRO A 135 -1.10 -3.28 9.49
CA PRO A 135 -0.44 -3.49 10.77
C PRO A 135 0.10 -4.92 10.95
N ILE A 136 1.21 -5.06 11.67
CA ILE A 136 1.76 -6.35 12.15
C ILE A 136 2.16 -7.29 10.98
N GLN A 137 2.45 -6.73 9.81
CA GLN A 137 2.93 -7.50 8.66
C GLN A 137 3.89 -6.68 7.80
N PHE A 138 4.68 -7.39 7.01
CA PHE A 138 5.38 -6.87 5.84
C PHE A 138 4.61 -7.28 4.58
N GLY A 139 5.02 -6.79 3.41
CA GLY A 139 4.28 -6.99 2.16
C GLY A 139 3.94 -8.46 1.87
N GLY A 140 2.79 -8.62 1.20
CA GLY A 140 2.12 -9.92 1.03
C GLY A 140 3.00 -11.01 0.42
N TRP A 141 2.76 -12.24 0.89
CA TRP A 141 3.39 -13.47 0.37
C TRP A 141 4.92 -13.41 0.41
N CYS A 142 5.44 -12.71 1.43
CA CYS A 142 6.87 -12.48 1.65
C CYS A 142 7.57 -11.71 0.51
N THR A 143 6.84 -11.13 -0.45
CA THR A 143 7.43 -10.53 -1.66
C THR A 143 8.45 -9.44 -1.31
N THR A 144 8.04 -8.44 -0.53
CA THR A 144 8.92 -7.32 -0.18
C THR A 144 9.91 -7.69 0.92
N ALA A 145 9.50 -8.51 1.89
CA ALA A 145 10.37 -8.98 2.97
C ALA A 145 11.55 -9.81 2.44
N ASP A 146 11.29 -10.83 1.62
CA ASP A 146 12.32 -11.68 1.02
C ASP A 146 13.19 -10.86 0.06
N LEU A 147 12.59 -9.94 -0.69
CA LEU A 147 13.31 -9.10 -1.63
C LEU A 147 14.28 -8.14 -0.92
N SER A 148 13.90 -7.53 0.21
CA SER A 148 14.81 -6.74 1.05
C SER A 148 15.97 -7.60 1.58
N PHE A 149 15.68 -8.81 2.08
CA PHE A 149 16.71 -9.73 2.55
C PHE A 149 17.69 -10.10 1.42
N LEU A 150 17.18 -10.46 0.23
CA LEU A 150 18.00 -10.83 -0.92
C LEU A 150 18.80 -9.65 -1.49
N ALA A 151 18.27 -8.43 -1.40
CA ALA A 151 18.94 -7.23 -1.91
C ALA A 151 20.04 -6.71 -0.99
N TYR A 152 19.84 -6.78 0.33
CA TYR A 152 20.69 -6.09 1.31
C TYR A 152 21.33 -7.00 2.36
N GLY A 153 20.83 -8.21 2.55
CA GLY A 153 21.37 -9.21 3.47
C GLY A 153 21.04 -8.99 4.95
N PHE A 154 20.09 -8.12 5.30
CA PHE A 154 19.61 -7.99 6.68
C PHE A 154 18.27 -8.70 6.88
N ASN A 155 18.10 -9.25 8.08
CA ASN A 155 16.90 -9.93 8.57
C ASN A 155 16.49 -9.30 9.91
#